data_AF-A0A8X7N310-F1
#
_entry.id   AF-A0A8X7N310-F1
#
_cell.length_a   1.000
_cell.length_b   1.000
_cell.length_c   1.000
_cell.angle_alpha   90.00
_cell.angle_beta   90.00
_cell.angle_gamma   90.00
#
_symmetry.space_group_name_H-M   'P 1'
#
loop_
_entity.id
_entity.type
_entity.pdbx_description
1 polymer ?
#
loop_
_entity_poly.entity_id
_entity_poly.type
_entity_poly.pdbx_seq_one_letter_code
_entity_poly.pdbx_strand_id
1 'polypeptide(L)'
;MFNANVLRCSSTSQAADKSRKDMIVLASTNQTVRTLNERKAASQAAANSVHLVTSHAMDSTNVAMDKPTRKALLCYNGRGDTKVGMGRIPLCIGMPVVYRGPNQSIALGVTNGAFGTITGWSLKEDNLGFTIPIGVIVQFDSTAAWALTGLDPGCLPIYPTSSTFTYALGRDVTAVRRISRRQLPLQPGFAMTVHSAQGVTCKTGVVVDLRHEGFPAYVAASRATRREDIHLIAEVTTTQLNTPPLPHALRSELKRLQLLAVATNLEHGGDTWRLTRTTSSTADNVSEDAPSKRRRLSWFDDYHCPRPFFPS
;
A
#
# COMPACT_ATOMS: atom_id res chain seq x y z
N MET A 1 -11.65 -19.92 10.17
CA MET A 1 -10.72 -19.90 9.02
C MET A 1 -9.25 -20.03 9.46
N PHE A 2 -8.93 -20.96 10.37
CA PHE A 2 -7.56 -21.42 10.62
C PHE A 2 -7.64 -22.91 11.00
N ASN A 3 -6.85 -23.77 10.36
CA ASN A 3 -6.85 -25.21 10.60
C ASN A 3 -6.07 -25.51 11.91
N ALA A 4 -6.51 -26.48 12.73
CA ALA A 4 -5.89 -26.79 14.02
C ALA A 4 -4.40 -27.21 13.89
N ASN A 5 -3.99 -27.62 12.69
CA ASN A 5 -2.61 -27.97 12.37
C ASN A 5 -1.65 -26.76 12.27
N VAL A 6 -2.16 -25.52 12.31
CA VAL A 6 -1.38 -24.28 12.13
C VAL A 6 -0.80 -23.72 13.43
N LEU A 7 -1.05 -24.33 14.60
CA LEU A 7 -0.69 -23.72 15.91
C LEU A 7 0.36 -24.47 16.75
N ARG A 8 1.00 -25.52 16.26
CA ARG A 8 2.05 -26.23 17.05
C ARG A 8 3.38 -25.47 17.07
N CYS A 9 3.79 -24.93 18.21
CA CYS A 9 5.09 -24.29 18.40
C CYS A 9 6.20 -25.36 18.37
N SER A 10 7.11 -25.31 17.41
CA SER A 10 8.32 -26.14 17.44
C SER A 10 9.42 -25.35 18.13
N SER A 11 9.84 -25.85 19.29
CA SER A 11 11.00 -25.38 20.04
C SER A 11 12.29 -25.66 19.25
N THR A 12 12.71 -24.72 18.39
CA THR A 12 14.04 -24.79 17.77
C THR A 12 14.58 -23.39 17.53
N SER A 13 15.06 -22.79 18.62
CA SER A 13 15.74 -21.50 18.64
C SER A 13 17.23 -21.75 18.39
N GLN A 14 17.76 -21.43 17.20
CA GLN A 14 19.19 -21.06 17.05
C GLN A 14 19.61 -20.57 15.64
N ALA A 15 18.80 -20.67 14.59
CA ALA A 15 19.16 -20.17 13.25
C ALA A 15 18.61 -18.75 12.90
N ALA A 16 17.86 -18.12 13.78
CA ALA A 16 16.91 -17.04 13.42
C ALA A 16 17.44 -15.59 13.45
N ASP A 17 18.71 -15.35 13.77
CA ASP A 17 19.15 -14.00 14.14
C ASP A 17 19.41 -13.06 12.96
N LYS A 18 19.74 -13.61 11.77
CA LYS A 18 19.86 -12.81 10.53
C LYS A 18 18.52 -12.50 9.86
N SER A 19 17.46 -13.27 10.15
CA SER A 19 16.15 -13.15 9.48
C SER A 19 15.26 -12.02 10.04
N ARG A 20 15.59 -11.45 11.20
CA ARG A 20 14.70 -10.52 11.92
C ARG A 20 14.86 -9.04 11.55
N LYS A 21 15.89 -8.68 10.78
CA LYS A 21 16.21 -7.25 10.53
C LYS A 21 15.24 -6.57 9.58
N ASP A 22 14.65 -7.31 8.64
CA ASP A 22 13.88 -6.74 7.51
C ASP A 22 12.38 -7.06 7.57
N MET A 23 11.89 -7.36 8.77
CA MET A 23 10.48 -7.68 8.98
C MET A 23 9.60 -6.43 8.95
N ILE A 24 8.39 -6.58 8.42
CA ILE A 24 7.40 -5.50 8.36
C ILE A 24 6.38 -5.67 9.49
N VAL A 25 6.10 -4.59 10.21
CA VAL A 25 5.05 -4.57 11.25
C VAL A 25 3.72 -4.19 10.62
N LEU A 26 2.69 -5.01 10.80
CA LEU A 26 1.33 -4.68 10.40
C LEU A 26 0.55 -4.15 11.59
N ALA A 27 -0.05 -2.97 11.43
CA ALA A 27 -0.89 -2.35 12.44
C ALA A 27 -2.26 -1.97 11.88
N SER A 28 -3.24 -1.76 12.75
CA SER A 28 -4.61 -1.41 12.34
C SER A 28 -4.74 0.06 11.89
N THR A 29 -4.07 0.99 12.56
CA THR A 29 -4.23 2.43 12.32
C THR A 29 -3.01 3.11 11.67
N ASN A 30 -3.26 4.13 10.85
CA ASN A 30 -2.20 4.97 10.26
C ASN A 30 -1.37 5.70 11.33
N GLN A 31 -1.97 6.05 12.48
CA GLN A 31 -1.27 6.72 13.56
C GLN A 31 -0.25 5.78 14.24
N THR A 32 -0.64 4.53 14.48
CA THR A 32 0.26 3.50 15.00
C THR A 32 1.39 3.25 14.01
N VAL A 33 1.08 3.09 12.72
CA VAL A 33 2.07 2.91 11.66
C VAL A 33 3.11 4.04 11.63
N ARG A 34 2.67 5.30 11.68
CA ARG A 34 3.59 6.45 11.70
C ARG A 34 4.50 6.44 12.92
N THR A 35 3.93 6.20 14.10
CA THR A 35 4.69 6.14 15.36
C THR A 35 5.74 5.03 15.34
N LEU A 36 5.36 3.84 14.85
CA LEU A 36 6.27 2.71 14.71
C LEU A 36 7.38 3.00 13.70
N ASN A 37 7.03 3.58 12.54
CA ASN A 37 7.97 3.97 11.51
C ASN A 37 9.00 4.99 12.02
N GLU A 38 8.57 6.03 12.74
CA GLU A 38 9.45 7.02 13.34
C GLU A 38 10.39 6.40 14.38
N ARG A 39 9.85 5.60 15.31
CA ARG A 39 10.65 4.92 16.35
C ARG A 39 11.65 3.93 15.76
N LYS A 40 11.24 3.16 14.75
CA LYS A 40 12.11 2.16 14.12
C LYS A 40 13.19 2.80 13.28
N ALA A 41 12.90 3.90 12.57
CA ALA A 41 13.91 4.69 11.87
C ALA A 41 14.99 5.20 12.84
N ALA A 42 14.59 5.74 13.99
CA ALA A 42 15.52 6.18 15.02
C ALA A 42 16.34 5.03 15.62
N SER A 43 15.69 3.92 15.95
CA SER A 43 16.35 2.73 16.49
C SER A 43 17.34 2.10 15.51
N GLN A 44 17.00 2.01 14.22
CA GLN A 44 17.90 1.48 13.19
C GLN A 44 19.10 2.39 12.96
N ALA A 45 18.88 3.71 12.89
CA ALA A 45 19.97 4.66 12.74
C ALA A 45 20.96 4.57 13.90
N ALA A 46 20.45 4.48 15.14
CA ALA A 46 21.29 4.28 16.33
C ALA A 46 22.03 2.93 16.31
N ALA A 47 21.34 1.83 15.99
CA ALA A 47 21.93 0.49 15.96
C ALA A 47 23.05 0.34 14.91
N ASN A 48 22.88 0.98 13.75
CA ASN A 48 23.85 0.91 12.66
C ASN A 48 24.88 2.05 12.71
N SER A 49 24.82 2.94 13.72
CA SER A 49 25.66 4.15 13.80
C SER A 49 25.59 5.02 12.53
N VAL A 50 24.39 5.13 11.95
CA VAL A 50 24.13 5.92 10.73
C VAL A 50 23.50 7.25 11.10
N HIS A 51 23.89 8.31 10.40
CA HIS A 51 23.31 9.63 10.56
C HIS A 51 21.82 9.63 10.18
N LEU A 52 20.96 9.99 11.15
CA LEU A 52 19.54 10.20 10.97
C LEU A 52 19.25 11.68 10.73
N VAL A 53 18.64 12.00 9.60
CA VAL A 53 18.17 13.36 9.32
C VAL A 53 16.66 13.36 9.10
N THR A 54 15.98 14.46 9.42
CA THR A 54 14.56 14.63 9.10
C THR A 54 14.41 15.52 7.88
N SER A 55 13.75 15.02 6.83
CA SER A 55 13.26 15.85 5.73
C SER A 55 11.93 16.51 6.13
N HIS A 56 11.89 17.83 6.11
CA HIS A 56 10.71 18.65 6.35
C HIS A 56 10.08 19.05 5.03
N ALA A 57 8.74 19.05 4.99
CA ALA A 57 8.03 19.48 3.81
C ALA A 57 8.20 20.99 3.58
N MET A 58 8.21 21.38 2.31
CA MET A 58 8.08 22.77 1.90
C MET A 58 6.60 23.08 1.76
N ASP A 59 6.04 23.70 2.79
CA ASP A 59 4.68 24.21 2.77
C ASP A 59 4.69 25.65 2.25
N SER A 60 3.73 26.00 1.39
CA SER A 60 3.53 27.37 0.90
C SER A 60 2.03 27.69 0.82
N THR A 61 1.73 28.97 1.01
CA THR A 61 0.37 29.52 0.95
C THR A 61 0.45 30.97 0.47
N ASN A 62 -0.70 31.62 0.27
CA ASN A 62 -0.79 33.00 -0.19
C ASN A 62 -0.40 34.05 0.88
N VAL A 63 -0.13 33.62 2.11
CA VAL A 63 0.27 34.46 3.24
C VAL A 63 1.65 34.01 3.73
N ALA A 64 2.46 34.96 4.21
CA ALA A 64 3.72 34.64 4.88
C ALA A 64 3.47 33.72 6.08
N MET A 65 4.26 32.65 6.20
CA MET A 65 4.15 31.70 7.31
C MET A 65 5.26 31.94 8.33
N ASP A 66 4.88 32.01 9.60
CA ASP A 66 5.83 32.04 10.69
C ASP A 66 6.37 30.62 11.00
N LYS A 67 7.47 30.58 11.74
CA LYS A 67 8.10 29.32 12.18
C LYS A 67 7.17 28.42 13.02
N PRO A 68 6.39 28.92 14.01
CA PRO A 68 5.51 28.05 14.81
C PRO A 68 4.35 27.47 14.01
N THR A 69 3.71 28.24 13.13
CA THR A 69 2.64 27.76 12.24
C THR A 69 3.18 26.70 11.29
N ARG A 70 4.37 26.91 10.74
CA ARG A 70 5.04 25.91 9.91
C ARG A 70 5.31 24.62 10.68
N LYS A 71 5.76 24.71 11.93
CA LYS A 71 5.93 23.53 12.80
C LYS A 71 4.60 22.78 13.03
N ALA A 72 3.51 23.51 13.24
CA ALA A 72 2.17 22.92 13.38
C ALA A 72 1.72 22.21 12.09
N LEU A 73 1.94 22.83 10.93
CA LEU A 73 1.66 22.21 9.63
C LEU A 73 2.47 20.93 9.40
N LEU A 74 3.76 20.92 9.75
CA LEU A 74 4.61 19.74 9.61
C LEU A 74 4.12 18.54 10.45
N CYS A 75 3.39 18.79 11.53
CA CYS A 75 2.71 17.77 12.35
C CYS A 75 1.28 17.48 11.88
N TYR A 76 0.73 18.28 10.96
CA TYR A 76 -0.61 18.11 10.43
C TYR A 76 -0.66 17.00 9.39
N ASN A 77 -1.61 16.11 9.60
CA ASN A 77 -1.73 14.83 8.92
C ASN A 77 -3.04 14.65 8.14
N GLY A 78 -3.84 15.71 8.05
CA GLY A 78 -5.18 15.69 7.45
C GLY A 78 -6.28 15.25 8.41
N ARG A 79 -7.52 15.57 8.01
CA ARG A 79 -8.71 14.79 8.41
C ARG A 79 -8.83 13.64 7.40
N GLY A 80 -9.32 12.48 7.83
CA GLY A 80 -9.05 11.17 7.19
C GLY A 80 -9.33 11.01 5.69
N ASP A 81 -10.06 11.94 5.07
CA ASP A 81 -10.36 12.02 3.64
C ASP A 81 -9.29 12.74 2.80
N THR A 82 -8.49 13.62 3.41
CA THR A 82 -7.64 14.55 2.70
C THR A 82 -6.21 14.00 2.55
N LYS A 83 -5.75 13.82 1.30
CA LYS A 83 -4.36 13.43 1.00
C LYS A 83 -3.41 14.62 1.19
N VAL A 84 -3.01 14.85 2.44
CA VAL A 84 -2.10 15.94 2.81
C VAL A 84 -0.65 15.66 2.39
N GLY A 85 -0.23 14.39 2.38
CA GLY A 85 1.19 14.02 2.25
C GLY A 85 1.95 14.16 3.57
N MET A 86 3.13 13.55 3.67
CA MET A 86 3.91 13.55 4.91
C MET A 86 4.51 14.94 5.17
N GLY A 87 4.33 15.48 6.39
CA GLY A 87 5.00 16.72 6.77
C GLY A 87 6.48 16.51 7.10
N ARG A 88 6.81 15.35 7.69
CA ARG A 88 8.16 14.98 8.10
C ARG A 88 8.45 13.55 7.66
N ILE A 89 9.66 13.31 7.18
CA ILE A 89 10.13 11.98 6.80
C ILE A 89 11.53 11.80 7.41
N PRO A 90 11.74 10.85 8.35
CA PRO A 90 13.09 10.47 8.76
C PRO A 90 13.81 9.83 7.57
N LEU A 91 15.10 10.11 7.41
CA LEU A 91 15.96 9.54 6.37
C LEU A 91 17.25 9.02 7.03
N CYS A 92 17.59 7.77 6.76
CA CYS A 92 18.90 7.19 7.06
C CYS A 92 19.29 6.20 5.95
N ILE A 93 20.59 5.97 5.78
CA ILE A 93 21.09 5.04 4.75
C ILE A 93 20.67 3.63 5.15
N GLY A 94 20.19 2.84 4.18
CA GLY A 94 19.65 1.51 4.42
C GLY A 94 18.22 1.51 4.98
N MET A 95 17.55 2.66 5.07
CA MET A 95 16.17 2.70 5.54
C MET A 95 15.21 2.13 4.47
N PRO A 96 14.37 1.14 4.80
CA PRO A 96 13.29 0.72 3.92
C PRO A 96 12.24 1.83 3.78
N VAL A 97 11.77 2.02 2.56
CA VAL A 97 10.75 2.99 2.19
C VAL A 97 9.74 2.36 1.24
N VAL A 98 8.54 2.96 1.22
CA VAL A 98 7.48 2.65 0.26
C VAL A 98 7.26 3.90 -0.59
N TYR A 99 7.34 3.74 -1.91
CA TYR A 99 7.05 4.80 -2.86
C TYR A 99 5.54 5.06 -2.95
N ARG A 100 5.15 6.33 -2.82
CA ARG A 100 3.74 6.78 -2.77
C ARG A 100 3.43 7.82 -3.85
N GLY A 101 4.30 7.96 -4.84
CA GLY A 101 4.12 8.88 -5.94
C GLY A 101 3.29 8.31 -7.09
N PRO A 102 3.18 9.06 -8.20
CA PRO A 102 2.63 8.52 -9.44
C PRO A 102 3.52 7.41 -9.98
N ASN A 103 2.93 6.43 -10.68
CA ASN A 103 3.70 5.36 -11.31
C ASN A 103 4.70 5.95 -12.31
N GLN A 104 6.00 5.72 -12.09
CA GLN A 104 7.04 6.26 -12.95
C GLN A 104 7.36 5.29 -14.08
N SER A 105 7.54 4.01 -13.74
CA SER A 105 7.82 2.97 -14.73
C SER A 105 7.31 1.63 -14.22
N ILE A 106 6.31 1.09 -14.91
CA ILE A 106 5.78 -0.24 -14.62
C ILE A 106 6.83 -1.30 -14.95
N ALA A 107 7.57 -1.12 -16.05
CA ALA A 107 8.60 -2.07 -16.51
C ALA A 107 9.76 -2.21 -15.50
N LEU A 108 10.10 -1.14 -14.79
CA LEU A 108 11.14 -1.15 -13.76
C LEU A 108 10.60 -1.46 -12.35
N GLY A 109 9.29 -1.72 -12.20
CA GLY A 109 8.65 -1.96 -10.90
C GLY A 109 8.49 -0.71 -10.02
N VAL A 110 8.67 0.50 -10.58
CA VAL A 110 8.62 1.78 -9.86
C VAL A 110 7.20 2.34 -9.90
N THR A 111 6.34 1.74 -9.11
CA THR A 111 4.91 2.04 -9.01
C THR A 111 4.51 2.40 -7.59
N ASN A 112 3.34 3.01 -7.42
CA ASN A 112 2.82 3.31 -6.09
C ASN A 112 2.69 2.01 -5.26
N GLY A 113 3.33 1.98 -4.10
CA GLY A 113 3.44 0.81 -3.25
C GLY A 113 4.75 0.03 -3.39
N ALA A 114 5.60 0.38 -4.37
CA ALA A 114 6.90 -0.25 -4.53
C ALA A 114 7.77 -0.02 -3.29
N PHE A 115 8.36 -1.10 -2.79
CA PHE A 115 9.36 -1.03 -1.72
C PHE A 115 10.71 -0.67 -2.30
N GLY A 116 11.52 0.00 -1.50
CA GLY A 116 12.91 0.26 -1.82
C GLY A 116 13.70 0.63 -0.58
N THR A 117 14.99 0.86 -0.78
CA THR A 117 15.94 1.18 0.29
C THR A 117 16.66 2.48 -0.03
N ILE A 118 16.77 3.37 0.95
CA ILE A 118 17.50 4.64 0.77
C ILE A 118 19.02 4.36 0.66
N THR A 119 19.64 4.82 -0.43
CA THR A 119 21.09 4.74 -0.64
C THR A 119 21.79 6.10 -0.59
N GLY A 120 21.05 7.19 -0.69
CA GLY A 120 21.60 8.54 -0.58
C GLY A 120 20.53 9.62 -0.60
N TRP A 121 20.86 10.84 -0.19
CA TRP A 121 19.95 11.99 -0.27
C TRP A 121 20.69 13.30 -0.42
N SER A 122 19.96 14.31 -0.89
CA SER A 122 20.39 15.70 -0.91
C SER A 122 19.29 16.56 -0.29
N LEU A 123 19.65 17.28 0.77
CA LEU A 123 18.78 18.20 1.49
C LEU A 123 19.42 19.59 1.49
N LYS A 124 18.61 20.63 1.65
CA LYS A 124 19.07 21.99 1.92
C LYS A 124 18.28 22.61 3.06
N GLU A 125 18.84 23.62 3.69
CA GLU A 125 18.12 24.43 4.67
C GLU A 125 17.32 25.53 3.97
N ASP A 126 16.16 25.85 4.50
CA ASP A 126 15.35 26.99 4.05
C ASP A 126 15.46 28.20 4.98
N ASN A 127 14.81 29.29 4.58
CA ASN A 127 14.85 30.57 5.29
C ASN A 127 14.33 30.52 6.74
N LEU A 128 13.58 29.48 7.13
CA LEU A 128 13.06 29.30 8.49
C LEU A 128 13.89 28.30 9.32
N GLY A 129 14.96 27.76 8.72
CA GLY A 129 15.88 26.81 9.32
C GLY A 129 15.39 25.36 9.31
N PHE A 130 14.49 24.99 8.40
CA PHE A 130 14.08 23.60 8.21
C PHE A 130 14.86 22.95 7.07
N THR A 131 15.27 21.71 7.27
CA THR A 131 15.90 20.86 6.24
C THR A 131 14.84 20.34 5.27
N ILE A 132 14.86 20.82 4.03
CA ILE A 132 13.92 20.46 2.96
C ILE A 132 14.61 19.59 1.90
N PRO A 133 13.85 18.73 1.19
CA PRO A 133 14.43 17.81 0.23
C PRO A 133 14.74 18.47 -1.12
N ILE A 134 15.90 18.13 -1.68
CA ILE A 134 16.22 18.33 -3.11
C ILE A 134 15.90 17.04 -3.87
N GLY A 135 16.35 15.90 -3.35
CA GLY A 135 16.11 14.57 -3.91
C GLY A 135 16.68 13.45 -3.02
N VAL A 136 16.28 12.22 -3.30
CA VAL A 136 16.73 11.01 -2.60
C VAL A 136 17.00 9.92 -3.62
N ILE A 137 18.01 9.10 -3.39
CA ILE A 137 18.30 7.93 -4.22
C ILE A 137 17.72 6.72 -3.50
N VAL A 138 16.87 5.97 -4.21
CA VAL A 138 16.21 4.77 -3.70
C VAL A 138 16.57 3.59 -4.59
N GLN A 139 17.05 2.51 -3.98
CA GLN A 139 17.23 1.22 -4.62
C GLN A 139 15.93 0.44 -4.55
N PHE A 140 15.31 0.19 -5.70
CA PHE A 140 14.05 -0.57 -5.79
C PHE A 140 14.27 -2.07 -5.99
N ASP A 141 15.38 -2.44 -6.63
CA ASP A 141 15.73 -3.83 -6.90
C ASP A 141 17.24 -4.03 -6.81
N SER A 142 17.71 -4.74 -5.78
CA SER A 142 19.13 -5.03 -5.59
C SER A 142 19.69 -6.05 -6.59
N THR A 143 18.83 -6.72 -7.35
CA THR A 143 19.18 -7.73 -8.37
C THR A 143 19.00 -7.23 -9.79
N ALA A 144 18.67 -5.94 -9.95
CA ALA A 144 18.48 -5.32 -11.25
C ALA A 144 19.74 -5.43 -12.12
N ALA A 145 19.56 -5.84 -13.38
CA ALA A 145 20.62 -5.81 -14.39
C ALA A 145 20.84 -4.41 -14.99
N TRP A 146 19.95 -3.46 -14.71
CA TRP A 146 20.02 -2.08 -15.19
C TRP A 146 20.59 -1.17 -14.11
N ALA A 147 21.32 -0.14 -14.54
CA ALA A 147 21.85 0.93 -13.70
C ALA A 147 21.79 2.25 -14.45
N LEU A 148 21.48 3.35 -13.75
CA LEU A 148 21.68 4.70 -14.29
C LEU A 148 23.15 5.09 -14.16
N THR A 149 23.66 5.88 -15.11
CA THR A 149 25.05 6.35 -15.09
C THR A 149 25.36 7.06 -13.76
N GLY A 150 26.38 6.56 -13.05
CA GLY A 150 26.82 7.11 -11.76
C GLY A 150 26.01 6.65 -10.55
N LEU A 151 25.07 5.71 -10.70
CA LEU A 151 24.33 5.08 -9.60
C LEU A 151 24.52 3.56 -9.60
N ASP A 152 24.36 2.96 -8.42
CA ASP A 152 24.35 1.50 -8.29
C ASP A 152 23.15 0.86 -9.03
N PRO A 153 23.23 -0.43 -9.39
CA PRO A 153 22.13 -1.13 -10.03
C PRO A 153 20.82 -1.03 -9.24
N GLY A 154 19.72 -0.85 -9.98
CA GLY A 154 18.38 -0.74 -9.40
C GLY A 154 18.07 0.55 -8.65
N CYS A 155 18.97 1.54 -8.68
CA CYS A 155 18.79 2.83 -8.01
C CYS A 155 18.18 3.89 -8.93
N LEU A 156 17.25 4.67 -8.39
CA LEU A 156 16.65 5.82 -9.07
C LEU A 156 16.59 7.05 -8.18
N PRO A 157 16.79 8.25 -8.74
CA PRO A 157 16.55 9.50 -8.04
C PRO A 157 15.05 9.77 -7.95
N ILE A 158 14.56 10.01 -6.74
CA ILE A 158 13.20 10.40 -6.43
C ILE A 158 13.18 11.86 -6.00
N TYR A 159 12.32 12.64 -6.65
CA TYR A 159 12.21 14.08 -6.43
C TYR A 159 10.95 14.46 -5.67
N PRO A 160 10.95 15.60 -4.94
CA PRO A 160 9.77 16.08 -4.22
C PRO A 160 8.61 16.41 -5.15
N THR A 161 7.42 15.91 -4.81
CA THR A 161 6.15 16.18 -5.49
C THR A 161 5.27 17.10 -4.67
N SER A 162 4.38 17.85 -5.32
CA SER A 162 3.45 18.77 -4.66
C SER A 162 2.06 18.15 -4.45
N SER A 163 1.50 18.33 -3.26
CA SER A 163 0.09 18.07 -2.92
C SER A 163 -0.55 19.35 -2.39
N THR A 164 -1.88 19.42 -2.41
CA THR A 164 -2.59 20.59 -1.89
C THR A 164 -3.73 20.17 -0.97
N PHE A 165 -3.90 20.89 0.13
CA PHE A 165 -4.95 20.63 1.12
C PHE A 165 -5.42 21.93 1.78
N THR A 166 -6.53 21.87 2.50
CA THR A 166 -7.06 23.01 3.25
C THR A 166 -6.66 22.93 4.72
N TYR A 167 -6.30 24.07 5.31
CA TYR A 167 -5.88 24.19 6.71
C TYR A 167 -6.35 25.52 7.29
N ALA A 168 -6.91 25.50 8.50
CA ALA A 168 -7.27 26.72 9.22
C ALA A 168 -6.02 27.27 9.92
N LEU A 169 -5.59 28.47 9.53
CA LEU A 169 -4.39 29.11 10.06
C LEU A 169 -4.74 29.89 11.34
N GLY A 170 -4.09 29.59 12.46
CA GLY A 170 -4.32 30.29 13.72
C GLY A 170 -5.55 29.80 14.50
N ARG A 171 -6.05 30.61 15.44
CA ARG A 171 -7.21 30.28 16.31
C ARG A 171 -8.55 30.48 15.62
N ASP A 172 -8.57 31.21 14.50
CA ASP A 172 -9.80 31.50 13.78
C ASP A 172 -10.10 30.39 12.78
N VAL A 173 -11.03 29.51 13.16
CA VAL A 173 -11.47 28.35 12.36
C VAL A 173 -12.12 28.78 11.04
N THR A 174 -12.54 30.05 10.91
CA THR A 174 -13.18 30.59 9.69
C THR A 174 -12.17 30.91 8.58
N ALA A 175 -10.89 31.10 8.91
CA ALA A 175 -9.83 31.43 7.95
C ALA A 175 -9.16 30.17 7.37
N VAL A 176 -9.95 29.33 6.67
CA VAL A 176 -9.42 28.16 5.95
C VAL A 176 -8.63 28.62 4.72
N ARG A 177 -7.37 28.17 4.62
CA ARG A 177 -6.48 28.48 3.50
C ARG A 177 -6.05 27.22 2.76
N ARG A 178 -5.73 27.37 1.48
CA ARG A 178 -5.16 26.31 0.65
C ARG A 178 -3.64 26.29 0.83
N ILE A 179 -3.13 25.19 1.36
CA ILE A 179 -1.70 24.94 1.53
C ILE A 179 -1.22 24.06 0.38
N SER A 180 -0.11 24.44 -0.24
CA SER A 180 0.66 23.59 -1.14
C SER A 180 1.82 22.99 -0.37
N ARG A 181 1.93 21.66 -0.35
CA ARG A 181 2.98 20.91 0.33
C ARG A 181 3.84 20.20 -0.69
N ARG A 182 5.13 20.47 -0.69
CA ARG A 182 6.11 19.78 -1.51
C ARG A 182 7.03 18.92 -0.63
N GLN A 183 7.00 17.60 -0.86
CA GLN A 183 7.77 16.61 -0.10
C GLN A 183 8.11 15.40 -0.98
N LEU A 184 9.12 14.62 -0.59
CA LEU A 184 9.40 13.33 -1.20
C LEU A 184 8.16 12.42 -1.15
N PRO A 185 7.77 11.78 -2.28
CA PRO A 185 6.64 10.85 -2.33
C PRO A 185 7.03 9.48 -1.72
N LEU A 186 7.54 9.49 -0.50
CA LEU A 186 8.00 8.30 0.22
C LEU A 186 7.33 8.20 1.59
N GLN A 187 7.21 6.98 2.08
CA GLN A 187 6.86 6.68 3.47
C GLN A 187 7.89 5.69 4.02
N PRO A 188 8.28 5.77 5.30
CA PRO A 188 9.10 4.72 5.89
C PRO A 188 8.38 3.37 5.80
N GLY A 189 9.14 2.31 5.51
CA GLY A 189 8.64 0.97 5.18
C GLY A 189 8.73 -0.05 6.29
N PHE A 190 8.98 0.36 7.54
CA PHE A 190 9.07 -0.56 8.68
C PHE A 190 7.72 -1.11 9.12
N ALA A 191 6.68 -0.28 8.96
CA ALA A 191 5.33 -0.62 9.32
C ALA A 191 4.34 -0.15 8.25
N MET A 192 3.25 -0.88 8.10
CA MET A 192 2.13 -0.50 7.25
C MET A 192 0.80 -0.96 7.84
N THR A 193 -0.30 -0.41 7.32
CA THR A 193 -1.62 -0.86 7.78
C THR A 193 -1.96 -2.22 7.18
N VAL A 194 -2.70 -3.05 7.91
CA VAL A 194 -3.23 -4.33 7.40
C VAL A 194 -3.98 -4.13 6.08
N HIS A 195 -4.78 -3.06 5.99
CA HIS A 195 -5.46 -2.66 4.76
C HIS A 195 -4.49 -2.36 3.61
N SER A 196 -3.41 -1.62 3.88
CA SER A 196 -2.39 -1.31 2.84
C SER A 196 -1.60 -2.54 2.41
N ALA A 197 -1.49 -3.56 3.27
CA ALA A 197 -0.81 -4.80 2.97
C ALA A 197 -1.65 -5.76 2.10
N GLN A 198 -2.93 -5.47 1.87
CA GLN A 198 -3.78 -6.33 1.04
C GLN A 198 -3.20 -6.47 -0.37
N GLY A 199 -2.99 -7.72 -0.80
CA GLY A 199 -2.36 -8.05 -2.09
C GLY A 199 -0.83 -8.04 -2.08
N VAL A 200 -0.17 -7.60 -1.00
CA VAL A 200 1.29 -7.62 -0.85
C VAL A 200 1.73 -8.96 -0.23
N THR A 201 2.83 -9.53 -0.73
CA THR A 201 3.49 -10.71 -0.14
C THR A 201 4.82 -10.28 0.49
N CYS A 202 4.97 -10.52 1.79
CA CYS A 202 6.16 -10.16 2.56
C CYS A 202 7.08 -11.39 2.68
N LYS A 203 8.21 -11.37 1.98
CA LYS A 203 9.18 -12.50 1.96
C LYS A 203 10.08 -12.56 3.20
N THR A 204 10.26 -11.44 3.89
CA THR A 204 11.14 -11.29 5.06
C THR A 204 10.41 -11.52 6.39
N GLY A 205 9.10 -11.81 6.33
CA GLY A 205 8.25 -12.02 7.49
C GLY A 205 7.51 -10.78 7.98
N VAL A 206 6.51 -11.03 8.81
CA VAL A 206 5.57 -10.04 9.32
C VAL A 206 5.43 -10.13 10.83
N VAL A 207 5.41 -8.97 11.48
CA VAL A 207 5.04 -8.84 12.90
C VAL A 207 3.60 -8.36 12.96
N VAL A 208 2.73 -9.13 13.62
CA VAL A 208 1.28 -8.89 13.59
C VAL A 208 0.64 -9.10 14.97
N ASP A 209 -0.40 -8.32 15.26
CA ASP A 209 -1.33 -8.60 16.36
C ASP A 209 -2.61 -9.20 15.77
N LEU A 210 -2.91 -10.46 16.14
CA LEU A 210 -4.09 -11.18 15.63
C LEU A 210 -5.15 -11.41 16.73
N ARG A 211 -5.03 -10.75 17.89
CA ARG A 211 -5.98 -10.92 19.01
C ARG A 211 -7.36 -10.36 18.71
N HIS A 212 -7.42 -9.39 17.82
CA HIS A 212 -8.62 -8.67 17.46
C HIS A 212 -8.70 -8.68 15.94
N GLU A 213 -9.91 -8.79 15.39
CA GLU A 213 -10.22 -8.58 13.95
C GLU A 213 -10.22 -9.82 13.04
N GLY A 214 -11.17 -10.76 13.21
CA GLY A 214 -11.32 -11.97 12.36
C GLY A 214 -10.87 -11.87 10.88
N PHE A 215 -11.46 -10.98 10.07
CA PHE A 215 -11.06 -10.83 8.66
C PHE A 215 -9.70 -10.12 8.48
N PRO A 216 -9.41 -8.97 9.10
CA PRO A 216 -8.07 -8.37 9.06
C PRO A 216 -6.95 -9.29 9.58
N ALA A 217 -7.20 -10.14 10.57
CA ALA A 217 -6.25 -11.13 11.07
C ALA A 217 -5.89 -12.15 9.99
N TYR A 218 -6.88 -12.61 9.20
CA TYR A 218 -6.62 -13.43 8.02
C TYR A 218 -5.81 -12.67 6.96
N VAL A 219 -6.15 -11.41 6.68
CA VAL A 219 -5.38 -10.58 5.74
C VAL A 219 -3.93 -10.43 6.22
N ALA A 220 -3.69 -10.11 7.48
CA ALA A 220 -2.37 -9.94 8.07
C ALA A 220 -1.54 -11.22 8.03
N ALA A 221 -2.11 -12.35 8.48
CA ALA A 221 -1.41 -13.64 8.50
C ALA A 221 -1.07 -14.12 7.08
N SER A 222 -1.97 -13.92 6.11
CA SER A 222 -1.76 -14.32 4.71
C SER A 222 -0.72 -13.48 3.94
N ARG A 223 -0.11 -12.46 4.58
CA ARG A 223 0.98 -11.69 3.95
C ARG A 223 2.30 -12.46 3.95
N ALA A 224 2.49 -13.37 4.90
CA ALA A 224 3.65 -14.26 4.94
C ALA A 224 3.42 -15.52 4.10
N THR A 225 4.47 -16.02 3.47
CA THR A 225 4.43 -17.25 2.67
C THR A 225 4.58 -18.51 3.50
N ARG A 226 5.23 -18.41 4.66
CA ARG A 226 5.49 -19.53 5.57
C ARG A 226 5.06 -19.16 6.98
N ARG A 227 4.84 -20.17 7.80
CA ARG A 227 4.34 -19.99 9.17
C ARG A 227 5.40 -19.38 10.08
N GLU A 228 6.64 -19.82 9.93
CA GLU A 228 7.84 -19.36 10.63
C GLU A 228 8.15 -17.88 10.37
N ASP A 229 7.59 -17.32 9.30
CA ASP A 229 7.71 -15.90 8.94
C ASP A 229 6.59 -15.04 9.57
N ILE A 230 5.68 -15.63 10.36
CA ILE A 230 4.63 -14.92 11.11
C ILE A 230 5.03 -14.80 12.57
N HIS A 231 5.19 -13.56 13.03
CA HIS A 231 5.59 -13.26 14.40
C HIS A 231 4.46 -12.54 15.12
N LEU A 232 3.95 -13.18 16.17
CA LEU A 232 2.84 -12.66 16.95
C LEU A 232 3.36 -11.75 18.05
N ILE A 233 2.73 -10.60 18.22
CA ILE A 233 3.03 -9.67 19.34
C ILE A 233 2.52 -10.26 20.68
N ALA A 234 1.50 -11.10 20.64
CA ALA A 234 0.90 -11.74 21.79
C ALA A 234 0.33 -13.11 21.41
N GLU A 235 0.11 -13.98 22.39
CA GLU A 235 -0.57 -15.25 22.18
C GLU A 235 -2.01 -15.04 21.69
N VAL A 236 -2.47 -15.94 20.81
CA VAL A 236 -3.78 -15.86 20.18
C VAL A 236 -4.48 -17.21 20.24
N THR A 237 -5.76 -17.18 20.58
CA THR A 237 -6.62 -18.36 20.64
C THR A 237 -7.38 -18.55 19.33
N THR A 238 -7.75 -19.80 19.03
CA THR A 238 -8.62 -20.12 17.88
C THR A 238 -9.95 -19.37 17.93
N THR A 239 -10.48 -19.11 19.13
CA THR A 239 -11.72 -18.34 19.30
C THR A 239 -11.55 -16.89 18.86
N GLN A 240 -10.44 -16.23 19.23
CA GLN A 240 -10.13 -14.87 18.80
C GLN A 240 -9.99 -14.76 17.28
N LEU A 241 -9.27 -15.71 16.66
CA LEU A 241 -9.08 -15.71 15.20
C LEU A 241 -10.38 -15.90 14.41
N ASN A 242 -11.38 -16.55 15.00
CA ASN A 242 -12.66 -16.82 14.37
C ASN A 242 -13.76 -15.83 14.79
N THR A 243 -13.42 -14.76 15.51
CA THR A 243 -14.37 -13.76 16.00
C THR A 243 -14.07 -12.38 15.38
N PRO A 244 -15.05 -11.71 14.74
CA PRO A 244 -16.39 -12.20 14.46
C PRO A 244 -16.40 -13.34 13.44
N PRO A 245 -17.42 -14.22 13.47
CA PRO A 245 -17.56 -15.26 12.47
C PRO A 245 -17.74 -14.65 11.07
N LEU A 246 -17.44 -15.44 10.04
CA LEU A 246 -17.65 -15.02 8.66
C LEU A 246 -19.12 -14.59 8.45
N PRO A 247 -19.36 -13.44 7.80
CA PRO A 247 -20.71 -12.98 7.49
C PRO A 247 -21.53 -14.09 6.83
N HIS A 248 -22.81 -14.19 7.19
CA HIS A 248 -23.68 -15.24 6.65
C HIS A 248 -23.72 -15.24 5.12
N ALA A 249 -23.84 -14.05 4.51
CA ALA A 249 -23.81 -13.89 3.06
C ALA A 249 -22.55 -14.49 2.41
N LEU A 250 -21.37 -14.26 3.00
CA LEU A 250 -20.12 -14.81 2.48
C LEU A 250 -20.06 -16.33 2.62
N ARG A 251 -20.58 -16.89 3.71
CA ARG A 251 -20.68 -18.35 3.89
C ARG A 251 -21.61 -18.98 2.86
N SER A 252 -22.76 -18.37 2.60
CA SER A 252 -23.71 -18.83 1.58
C SER A 252 -23.09 -18.78 0.19
N GLU A 253 -22.37 -17.71 -0.14
CA GLU A 253 -21.72 -17.56 -1.43
C GLU A 253 -20.59 -18.56 -1.63
N LEU A 254 -19.73 -18.78 -0.63
CA LEU A 254 -18.70 -19.82 -0.68
C LEU A 254 -19.31 -21.21 -0.91
N LYS A 255 -20.44 -21.52 -0.25
CA LYS A 255 -21.17 -22.77 -0.47
C LYS A 255 -21.69 -22.88 -1.91
N ARG A 256 -22.26 -21.80 -2.45
CA ARG A 256 -22.74 -21.74 -3.84
C ARG A 256 -21.61 -21.97 -4.84
N LEU A 257 -20.46 -21.31 -4.63
CA LEU A 257 -19.27 -21.47 -5.47
C LEU A 257 -18.69 -22.89 -5.39
N GLN A 258 -18.70 -23.51 -4.21
CA GLN A 258 -18.27 -24.91 -4.06
C GLN A 258 -19.16 -25.87 -4.84
N LEU A 259 -20.48 -25.70 -4.78
CA LEU A 259 -21.43 -26.51 -5.56
C LEU A 259 -21.21 -26.34 -7.06
N LEU A 260 -20.99 -25.10 -7.51
CA LEU A 260 -20.67 -24.80 -8.90
C LEU A 260 -19.36 -25.48 -9.34
N ALA A 261 -18.31 -25.40 -8.53
CA ALA A 261 -17.03 -26.02 -8.82
C ALA A 261 -17.14 -27.56 -8.95
N VAL A 262 -17.96 -28.20 -8.10
CA VAL A 262 -18.23 -29.65 -8.19
C VAL A 262 -18.97 -29.98 -9.48
N ALA A 263 -20.01 -29.23 -9.84
CA ALA A 263 -20.75 -29.44 -11.08
C ALA A 263 -19.85 -29.29 -12.32
N THR A 264 -19.07 -28.20 -12.38
CA THR A 264 -18.10 -27.97 -13.47
C THR A 264 -17.07 -29.08 -13.56
N ASN A 265 -16.57 -29.58 -12.42
CA ASN A 265 -15.61 -30.69 -12.41
C ASN A 265 -16.23 -32.02 -12.88
N LEU A 266 -17.52 -32.26 -12.61
CA LEU A 266 -18.22 -33.44 -13.13
C LEU A 266 -18.43 -33.36 -14.64
N GLU A 267 -18.78 -32.18 -15.16
CA GLU A 267 -19.04 -31.97 -16.59
C GLU A 267 -17.75 -31.92 -17.43
N HIS A 268 -16.67 -31.38 -16.87
CA HIS A 268 -15.46 -31.03 -17.63
C HIS A 268 -14.15 -31.62 -17.06
N GLY A 269 -14.19 -32.41 -15.99
CA GLY A 269 -12.99 -32.98 -15.36
C GLY A 269 -12.34 -34.14 -16.12
N GLY A 270 -12.87 -34.52 -17.29
CA GLY A 270 -12.23 -35.51 -18.17
C GLY A 270 -11.23 -34.87 -19.14
N ASP A 271 -10.14 -35.56 -19.48
CA ASP A 271 -9.09 -35.12 -20.41
C ASP A 271 -9.56 -34.90 -21.87
N THR A 272 -10.83 -35.18 -22.17
CA THR A 272 -11.41 -34.99 -23.50
C THR A 272 -11.97 -33.58 -23.65
N TRP A 273 -11.11 -32.56 -23.64
CA TRP A 273 -11.49 -31.25 -24.16
C TRP A 273 -11.61 -31.33 -25.68
N ARG A 274 -12.81 -31.67 -26.18
CA ARG A 274 -13.10 -31.55 -27.60
C ARG A 274 -13.46 -30.10 -27.89
N LEU A 275 -12.52 -29.34 -28.46
CA LEU A 275 -12.88 -28.20 -29.28
C LEU A 275 -13.74 -28.75 -30.41
N THR A 276 -15.06 -28.64 -30.28
CA THR A 276 -15.97 -28.83 -31.41
C THR A 276 -15.62 -27.75 -32.43
N ARG A 277 -14.68 -28.06 -33.34
CA ARG A 277 -14.65 -27.41 -34.65
C ARG A 277 -15.94 -27.83 -35.30
N THR A 278 -16.92 -26.95 -35.28
CA THR A 278 -18.12 -27.07 -36.10
C THR A 278 -17.66 -27.04 -37.55
N THR A 279 -17.34 -28.20 -38.12
CA THR A 279 -17.23 -28.36 -39.56
C THR A 279 -18.65 -28.30 -40.09
N SER A 280 -19.10 -27.09 -40.42
CA SER A 280 -20.31 -26.89 -41.21
C SER A 280 -20.07 -27.45 -42.61
N SER A 281 -20.37 -28.74 -42.80
CA SER A 281 -20.53 -29.34 -44.11
C SER A 281 -22.00 -29.33 -44.48
N THR A 282 -22.45 -28.20 -45.03
CA THR A 282 -23.49 -28.19 -46.06
C THR A 282 -23.23 -26.97 -46.92
N ALA A 283 -22.79 -27.24 -48.14
CA ALA A 283 -22.88 -26.30 -49.23
C ALA A 283 -24.37 -26.00 -49.45
N ASP A 284 -24.76 -24.75 -49.26
CA ASP A 284 -25.82 -24.12 -50.04
C ASP A 284 -25.54 -22.63 -50.10
N ASN A 285 -25.43 -22.13 -51.34
CA ASN A 285 -25.29 -20.73 -51.69
C ASN A 285 -26.43 -19.89 -51.10
N VAL A 286 -26.15 -18.70 -50.54
CA VAL A 286 -26.84 -17.42 -50.85
C VAL A 286 -26.15 -16.25 -50.11
N SER A 287 -25.73 -15.26 -50.92
CA SER A 287 -25.40 -13.84 -50.71
C SER A 287 -24.47 -13.39 -49.57
N GLU A 288 -23.33 -12.82 -49.98
CA GLU A 288 -22.49 -11.92 -49.19
C GLU A 288 -23.27 -10.66 -48.76
N ASP A 289 -23.24 -10.35 -47.46
CA ASP A 289 -23.54 -9.01 -46.96
C ASP A 289 -22.51 -8.60 -45.89
N ALA A 290 -22.05 -7.35 -45.98
CA ALA A 290 -20.87 -6.78 -45.33
C ALA A 290 -20.95 -6.70 -43.78
N PRO A 291 -19.81 -6.63 -43.05
CA PRO A 291 -19.81 -6.72 -41.59
C PRO A 291 -20.38 -5.47 -40.93
N SER A 292 -21.54 -5.61 -40.27
CA SER A 292 -22.16 -4.54 -39.50
C SER A 292 -21.56 -4.44 -38.08
N LYS A 293 -21.29 -3.19 -37.67
CA LYS A 293 -20.64 -2.79 -36.41
C LYS A 293 -21.45 -3.28 -35.19
N ARG A 294 -20.78 -3.96 -34.24
CA ARG A 294 -21.34 -4.33 -32.92
C ARG A 294 -21.90 -3.10 -32.19
N ARG A 295 -23.20 -3.10 -31.94
CA ARG A 295 -23.89 -2.16 -31.04
C ARG A 295 -23.62 -2.53 -29.57
N ARG A 296 -23.26 -1.52 -28.75
CA ARG A 296 -23.27 -1.60 -27.28
C ARG A 296 -24.72 -1.70 -26.80
N LEU A 297 -25.02 -2.67 -25.95
CA LEU A 297 -26.27 -2.73 -25.20
C LEU A 297 -26.19 -1.77 -24.00
N SER A 298 -26.99 -0.71 -24.07
CA SER A 298 -27.33 0.17 -22.95
C SER A 298 -28.44 -0.46 -22.12
N TRP A 299 -28.23 -0.57 -20.81
CA TRP A 299 -29.30 -0.79 -19.84
C TRP A 299 -29.76 0.58 -19.32
N PHE A 300 -31.04 0.88 -19.54
CA PHE A 300 -31.89 1.90 -18.93
C PHE A 300 -33.19 1.14 -18.58
N ASP A 301 -33.94 1.36 -17.52
CA ASP A 301 -34.09 2.42 -16.51
C ASP A 301 -34.36 1.71 -15.13
N ASP A 302 -34.46 2.28 -13.94
CA ASP A 302 -35.18 3.47 -13.46
C ASP A 302 -34.74 3.74 -12.02
N TYR A 303 -34.35 4.97 -11.68
CA TYR A 303 -34.67 5.56 -10.37
C TYR A 303 -34.64 7.09 -10.51
N HIS A 304 -35.84 7.67 -10.42
CA HIS A 304 -36.10 9.10 -10.34
C HIS A 304 -35.37 9.78 -9.17
N CYS A 305 -34.72 10.92 -9.43
CA CYS A 305 -34.47 11.96 -8.44
C CYS A 305 -34.58 13.36 -9.10
N PRO A 306 -35.17 14.38 -8.45
CA PRO A 306 -35.55 15.64 -9.09
C PRO A 306 -34.39 16.65 -9.18
N ARG A 307 -34.44 17.53 -10.19
CA ARG A 307 -33.45 18.59 -10.45
C ARG A 307 -33.63 19.78 -9.50
N PRO A 308 -32.54 20.44 -9.04
CA PRO A 308 -32.61 21.75 -8.41
C PRO A 308 -32.70 22.87 -9.46
N PHE A 309 -33.57 23.83 -9.17
CA PHE A 309 -33.71 25.12 -9.83
C PHE A 309 -32.49 26.02 -9.54
N PHE A 310 -32.01 26.75 -10.54
CA PHE A 310 -31.17 27.94 -10.37
C PHE A 310 -31.85 29.10 -11.11
N PRO A 311 -32.14 30.23 -10.47
CA PRO A 311 -32.42 31.48 -11.16
C PRO A 311 -31.11 32.24 -11.43
N SER A 312 -31.15 32.95 -12.55
CA SER A 312 -30.24 34.00 -13.04
C SER A 312 -30.04 35.16 -12.08
#